data_AF-A0A1I4QBK3-F1
#
_entry.id   AF-A0A1I4QBK3-F1
#
_cell.length_a   1.000
_cell.length_b   1.000
_cell.length_c   1.000
_cell.angle_alpha   90.00
_cell.angle_beta   90.00
_cell.angle_gamma   90.00
#
_symmetry.space_group_name_H-M   'P 1'
#
loop_
_entity.id
_entity.type
_entity.pdbx_description
1 polymer ?
#
loop_
_entity_poly.entity_id
_entity_poly.type
_entity_poly.pdbx_seq_one_letter_code
_entity_poly.pdbx_strand_id
1 'polypeptide(L)'
;MRKWLGFSLSITCIIITLVFTMYYAYQFYRANQTYEFQSEAVPDAKYRLMFIATEQNAPYGGRVQERAVKEAQKQGASIQFRNAVRPNEDEIMKQMEVGIAARVDVMIVQGMDSPRFVQIVNKASALGIGVVTVFTDSPASLRKVYVGADHFIEGNQMAETVAKAVHYEGAVSILYDSKGNNYQIERLKGIVQALTQYPAIRVVQAQFEGDSRDGSYRRTNDLLNDGEHFRAIMGLSSESVIGSVQAITSRDRIQDYFVAAFDDSPEIMHLIASNKIDGIMLHDDGDVGQTSVMLALEWLRGKTLPLEPYHYVTNRLYTSEEFLHENIAK
;
A
#
# COMPACT_ATOMS: atom_id res chain seq x y z
N MET A 1 33.49 -39.38 33.97
CA MET A 1 32.32 -39.31 33.06
C MET A 1 31.50 -38.03 33.23
N ARG A 2 31.06 -37.65 34.45
CA ARG A 2 30.19 -36.46 34.68
C ARG A 2 30.77 -35.10 34.24
N LYS A 3 32.11 -34.91 34.32
CA LYS A 3 32.79 -33.69 33.86
C LYS A 3 32.87 -33.56 32.33
N TRP A 4 32.95 -34.68 31.61
CA TRP A 4 32.98 -34.71 30.15
C TRP A 4 31.59 -34.49 29.55
N LEU A 5 30.55 -34.99 30.23
CA LEU A 5 29.16 -34.78 29.83
C LEU A 5 28.73 -33.30 29.94
N GLY A 6 29.19 -32.60 30.99
CA GLY A 6 28.94 -31.16 31.14
C GLY A 6 29.69 -30.33 30.08
N PHE A 7 30.89 -30.76 29.70
CA PHE A 7 31.68 -30.09 28.67
C PHE A 7 31.08 -30.26 27.27
N SER A 8 30.58 -31.46 26.93
CA SER A 8 29.90 -31.69 25.65
C SER A 8 28.58 -30.93 25.55
N LEU A 9 27.81 -30.83 26.64
CA LEU A 9 26.55 -30.09 26.66
C LEU A 9 26.76 -28.59 26.42
N SER A 10 27.81 -28.02 27.04
CA SER A 10 28.17 -26.61 26.85
C SER A 10 28.59 -26.30 25.42
N ILE A 11 29.37 -27.19 24.78
CA ILE A 11 29.77 -27.02 23.38
C ILE A 11 28.54 -27.06 22.46
N THR A 12 27.62 -28.01 22.69
CA THR A 12 26.38 -28.09 21.90
C THR A 12 25.52 -26.82 22.03
N CYS A 13 25.36 -26.28 23.24
CA CYS A 13 24.64 -25.02 23.44
C CYS A 13 25.29 -23.82 22.73
N ILE A 14 26.63 -23.75 22.72
CA ILE A 14 27.37 -22.70 22.01
C ILE A 14 27.14 -22.82 20.49
N ILE A 15 27.22 -24.04 19.95
CA ILE A 15 26.99 -24.29 18.51
C ILE A 15 25.56 -23.90 18.12
N ILE A 16 24.55 -24.30 18.89
CA ILE A 16 23.15 -23.96 18.63
C ILE A 16 22.95 -22.44 18.64
N THR A 17 23.52 -21.75 19.64
CA THR A 17 23.42 -20.30 19.74
C THR A 17 24.09 -19.60 18.56
N LEU A 18 25.27 -20.07 18.13
CA LEU A 18 25.97 -19.55 16.96
C LEU A 18 25.19 -19.77 15.66
N VAL A 19 24.60 -20.94 15.48
CA VAL A 19 23.76 -21.25 14.31
C VAL A 19 22.52 -20.36 14.29
N PHE A 20 21.84 -20.19 15.43
CA PHE A 20 20.70 -19.28 15.54
C PHE A 20 21.11 -17.82 15.30
N THR A 21 22.26 -17.40 15.83
CA THR A 21 22.77 -16.04 15.63
C THR A 21 23.13 -15.81 14.16
N MET A 22 23.80 -16.77 13.50
CA MET A 22 24.08 -16.70 12.06
C MET A 22 22.79 -16.73 11.24
N TYR A 23 21.80 -17.55 11.62
CA TYR A 23 20.52 -17.62 10.94
C TYR A 23 19.77 -16.29 11.05
N TYR A 24 19.65 -15.73 12.26
CA TYR A 24 19.01 -14.42 12.45
C TYR A 24 19.84 -13.29 11.86
N ALA A 25 21.17 -13.34 11.91
CA ALA A 25 22.02 -12.37 11.23
C ALA A 25 21.89 -12.48 9.70
N TYR A 26 21.70 -13.69 9.15
CA TYR A 26 21.45 -13.91 7.73
C TYR A 26 20.05 -13.43 7.33
N GLN A 27 19.03 -13.73 8.14
CA GLN A 27 17.66 -13.24 7.94
C GLN A 27 17.60 -11.72 8.09
N PHE A 28 18.30 -11.16 9.07
CA PHE A 28 18.47 -9.73 9.24
C PHE A 28 19.25 -9.13 8.08
N TYR A 29 20.35 -9.74 7.62
CA TYR A 29 21.10 -9.30 6.44
C TYR A 29 20.27 -9.39 5.15
N ARG A 30 19.38 -10.37 5.02
CA ARG A 30 18.40 -10.48 3.92
C ARG A 30 17.30 -9.44 4.02
N ALA A 31 16.76 -9.21 5.21
CA ALA A 31 15.71 -8.21 5.47
C ALA A 31 16.23 -6.78 5.39
N ASN A 32 17.51 -6.58 5.73
CA ASN A 32 18.20 -5.30 5.78
C ASN A 32 19.20 -5.14 4.62
N GLN A 33 19.25 -6.11 3.69
CA GLN A 33 19.68 -5.87 2.32
C GLN A 33 18.66 -4.91 1.76
N THR A 34 18.96 -3.64 1.98
CA THR A 34 18.39 -2.52 1.28
C THR A 34 18.34 -2.95 -0.17
N TYR A 35 17.14 -3.13 -0.73
CA TYR A 35 16.95 -3.15 -2.16
C TYR A 35 17.24 -1.72 -2.67
N GLU A 36 18.46 -1.21 -2.45
CA GLU A 36 19.04 -0.24 -3.35
C GLU A 36 19.26 -1.00 -4.66
N PHE A 37 18.19 -1.15 -5.43
CA PHE A 37 18.29 -1.45 -6.85
C PHE A 37 19.06 -0.27 -7.44
N GLN A 38 20.38 -0.38 -7.42
CA GLN A 38 21.24 0.47 -8.20
C GLN A 38 20.91 0.13 -9.64
N SER A 39 20.21 1.04 -10.32
CA SER A 39 20.09 0.96 -11.76
C SER A 39 21.50 0.88 -12.30
N GLU A 40 21.86 -0.21 -12.99
CA GLU A 40 23.11 -0.23 -13.75
C GLU A 40 23.14 1.03 -14.62
N ALA A 41 24.28 1.72 -14.62
CA ALA A 41 24.44 2.92 -15.42
C ALA A 41 24.16 2.56 -16.88
N VAL A 42 23.12 3.14 -17.47
CA VAL A 42 22.83 3.02 -18.90
C VAL A 42 23.70 4.05 -19.62
N PRO A 43 24.80 3.65 -20.29
CA PRO A 43 25.64 4.60 -21.02
C PRO A 43 24.79 5.29 -22.10
N ASP A 44 24.93 6.60 -22.23
CA ASP A 44 24.18 7.44 -23.19
C ASP A 44 22.65 7.43 -23.04
N ALA A 45 22.13 7.22 -21.82
CA ALA A 45 20.69 7.30 -21.53
C ALA A 45 20.09 8.61 -22.05
N LYS A 46 19.10 8.50 -22.95
CA LYS A 46 18.46 9.65 -23.61
C LYS A 46 17.58 10.46 -22.65
N TYR A 47 17.01 9.79 -21.65
CA TYR A 47 16.09 10.36 -20.67
C TYR A 47 16.52 10.01 -19.25
N ARG A 48 16.34 10.97 -18.33
CA ARG A 48 16.72 10.92 -16.92
C ARG A 48 15.46 11.02 -16.06
N LEU A 49 15.08 9.91 -15.45
CA LEU A 49 13.94 9.81 -14.56
C LEU A 49 14.42 9.79 -13.10
N MET A 50 13.61 10.33 -12.20
CA MET A 50 13.80 10.19 -10.75
C MET A 50 12.54 9.64 -10.12
N PHE A 51 12.65 8.53 -9.40
CA PHE A 51 11.57 7.97 -8.59
C PHE A 51 11.79 8.36 -7.13
N ILE A 52 10.80 9.02 -6.53
CA ILE A 52 10.84 9.50 -5.15
C ILE A 52 9.87 8.66 -4.32
N ALA A 53 10.41 7.78 -3.48
CA ALA A 53 9.64 6.91 -2.59
C ALA A 53 9.56 7.49 -1.17
N THR A 54 8.44 7.24 -0.49
CA THR A 54 8.13 7.76 0.85
C THR A 54 8.81 7.00 1.99
N GLU A 55 9.22 5.75 1.78
CA GLU A 55 9.96 4.97 2.79
C GLU A 55 11.11 4.17 2.18
N GLN A 56 12.22 4.06 2.92
CA GLN A 56 13.38 3.23 2.53
C GLN A 56 13.05 1.74 2.37
N ASN A 57 12.00 1.26 3.06
CA ASN A 57 11.60 -0.15 3.14
C ASN A 57 10.09 -0.33 2.90
N ALA A 58 9.43 0.58 2.16
CA ALA A 58 8.01 0.40 1.84
C ALA A 58 7.80 -1.01 1.23
N PRO A 59 6.81 -1.80 1.69
CA PRO A 59 6.54 -3.16 1.18
C PRO A 59 6.41 -3.23 -0.36
N TYR A 60 5.95 -2.12 -0.94
CA TYR A 60 5.80 -1.90 -2.38
C TYR A 60 7.14 -1.78 -3.15
N GLY A 61 8.21 -1.43 -2.44
CA GLY A 61 9.48 -0.96 -3.00
C GLY A 61 10.15 -1.95 -3.94
N GLY A 62 10.21 -3.25 -3.57
CA GLY A 62 10.92 -4.25 -4.36
C GLY A 62 10.35 -4.43 -5.78
N ARG A 63 9.05 -4.73 -5.89
CA ARG A 63 8.39 -5.01 -7.19
C ARG A 63 8.26 -3.75 -8.05
N VAL A 64 7.87 -2.63 -7.45
CA VAL A 64 7.72 -1.33 -8.14
C VAL A 64 9.06 -0.89 -8.70
N GLN A 65 10.12 -0.92 -7.88
CA GLN A 65 11.46 -0.52 -8.30
C GLN A 65 12.01 -1.45 -9.38
N GLU A 66 11.88 -2.76 -9.20
CA GLU A 66 12.32 -3.74 -10.20
C GLU A 66 11.66 -3.50 -11.56
N ARG A 67 10.33 -3.39 -11.60
CA ARG A 67 9.59 -3.22 -12.86
C ARG A 67 9.81 -1.84 -13.49
N ALA A 68 9.93 -0.79 -12.68
CA ALA A 68 10.29 0.55 -13.16
C ALA A 68 11.70 0.57 -13.79
N VAL A 69 12.70 -0.07 -13.14
CA VAL A 69 14.07 -0.19 -13.68
C VAL A 69 14.07 -0.96 -15.00
N LYS A 70 13.40 -2.12 -15.04
CA LYS A 70 13.29 -2.95 -16.25
C LYS A 70 12.68 -2.17 -17.41
N GLU A 71 11.59 -1.44 -17.16
CA GLU A 71 10.93 -0.64 -18.21
C GLU A 71 11.79 0.54 -18.66
N ALA A 72 12.48 1.22 -17.74
CA ALA A 72 13.38 2.32 -18.07
C ALA A 72 14.53 1.84 -18.97
N GLN A 73 15.19 0.74 -18.60
CA GLN A 73 16.29 0.14 -19.36
C GLN A 73 15.83 -0.30 -20.76
N LYS A 74 14.70 -1.02 -20.85
CA LYS A 74 14.09 -1.45 -22.11
C LYS A 74 13.84 -0.28 -23.07
N GLN A 75 13.59 0.91 -22.52
CA GLN A 75 13.25 2.10 -23.27
C GLN A 75 14.39 3.13 -23.40
N GLY A 76 15.61 2.78 -23.00
CA GLY A 76 16.81 3.63 -23.12
C GLY A 76 16.83 4.83 -22.17
N ALA A 77 16.18 4.71 -21.02
CA ALA A 77 16.14 5.72 -19.96
C ALA A 77 16.92 5.26 -18.72
N SER A 78 17.45 6.24 -17.99
CA SER A 78 18.01 6.02 -16.65
C SER A 78 16.95 6.40 -15.61
N ILE A 79 16.89 5.65 -14.50
CA ILE A 79 15.99 5.95 -13.39
C ILE A 79 16.75 5.92 -12.07
N GLN A 80 16.69 7.02 -11.33
CA GLN A 80 17.32 7.14 -10.02
C GLN A 80 16.27 7.07 -8.92
N PHE A 81 16.46 6.17 -7.97
CA PHE A 81 15.62 6.10 -6.78
C PHE A 81 16.14 7.03 -5.68
N ARG A 82 15.21 7.76 -5.07
CA ARG A 82 15.43 8.64 -3.93
C ARG A 82 14.40 8.30 -2.88
N ASN A 83 14.88 7.77 -1.75
CA ASN A 83 14.02 7.43 -0.64
C ASN A 83 14.01 8.60 0.34
N ALA A 84 12.82 9.00 0.77
CA ALA A 84 12.69 9.88 1.91
C ALA A 84 13.19 9.15 3.17
N VAL A 85 14.07 9.79 3.95
CA VAL A 85 14.54 9.26 5.24
C VAL A 85 13.39 9.09 6.23
N ARG A 86 12.33 9.91 6.08
CA ARG A 86 11.08 9.81 6.83
C ARG A 86 9.92 10.03 5.86
N PRO A 87 8.80 9.33 6.00
CA PRO A 87 7.61 9.52 5.17
C PRO A 87 6.87 10.80 5.59
N ASN A 88 7.53 11.95 5.41
CA ASN A 88 6.94 13.26 5.68
C ASN A 88 7.09 14.17 4.47
N GLU A 89 6.21 15.17 4.42
CA GLU A 89 6.15 16.12 3.33
C GLU A 89 7.49 16.85 3.11
N ASP A 90 8.16 17.27 4.18
CA ASP A 90 9.42 18.01 4.10
C ASP A 90 10.50 17.27 3.32
N GLU A 91 10.66 15.98 3.57
CA GLU A 91 11.68 15.18 2.90
C GLU A 91 11.29 14.91 1.44
N ILE A 92 10.01 14.69 1.12
CA ILE A 92 9.54 14.57 -0.27
C ILE A 92 9.81 15.87 -1.04
N MET A 93 9.48 17.02 -0.46
CA MET A 93 9.75 18.34 -1.06
C MET A 93 11.24 18.54 -1.32
N LYS A 94 12.10 18.15 -0.38
CA LYS A 94 13.56 18.21 -0.53
C LYS A 94 14.04 17.33 -1.69
N GLN A 95 13.54 16.10 -1.82
CA GLN A 95 13.92 15.23 -2.93
C GLN A 95 13.44 15.76 -4.29
N MET A 96 12.25 16.37 -4.33
CA MET A 96 11.77 17.05 -5.54
C MET A 96 12.64 18.26 -5.92
N GLU A 97 13.09 19.07 -4.94
CA GLU A 97 14.05 20.15 -5.19
C GLU A 97 15.38 19.63 -5.72
N VAL A 98 15.86 18.48 -5.24
CA VAL A 98 17.05 17.80 -5.79
C VAL A 98 16.82 17.38 -7.24
N GLY A 99 15.66 16.81 -7.56
CA GLY A 99 15.29 16.47 -8.94
C GLY A 99 15.26 17.68 -9.87
N ILE A 100 14.67 18.78 -9.41
CA ILE A 100 14.64 20.07 -10.13
C ILE A 100 16.06 20.59 -10.36
N ALA A 101 16.90 20.65 -9.31
CA ALA A 101 18.27 21.12 -9.40
C ALA A 101 19.14 20.25 -10.32
N ALA A 102 18.92 18.93 -10.30
CA ALA A 102 19.61 17.97 -11.16
C ALA A 102 19.11 18.00 -12.61
N ARG A 103 18.05 18.77 -12.92
CA ARG A 103 17.39 18.84 -14.22
C ARG A 103 17.08 17.46 -14.79
N VAL A 104 16.37 16.65 -13.99
CA VAL A 104 15.79 15.41 -14.51
C VAL A 104 14.66 15.74 -15.49
N ASP A 105 14.35 14.81 -16.39
CA ASP A 105 13.31 15.02 -17.39
C ASP A 105 11.91 14.77 -16.80
N VAL A 106 11.79 13.77 -15.92
CA VAL A 106 10.55 13.45 -15.20
C VAL A 106 10.84 13.00 -13.78
N MET A 107 10.00 13.44 -12.84
CA MET A 107 9.91 12.90 -11.48
C MET A 107 8.65 12.02 -11.36
N ILE A 108 8.81 10.83 -10.81
CA ILE A 108 7.74 9.91 -10.40
C ILE A 108 7.71 9.95 -8.87
N VAL A 109 6.59 10.32 -8.27
CA VAL A 109 6.52 10.60 -6.83
C VAL A 109 5.16 10.23 -6.26
N GLN A 110 5.12 9.75 -5.02
CA GLN A 110 3.84 9.59 -4.35
C GLN A 110 3.18 10.97 -4.15
N GLY A 111 1.96 11.14 -4.66
CA GLY A 111 1.25 12.41 -4.57
C GLY A 111 0.90 12.78 -3.14
N MET A 112 0.78 14.08 -2.87
CA MET A 112 0.26 14.58 -1.60
C MET A 112 -0.78 15.66 -1.86
N ASP A 113 -1.80 15.68 -1.01
CA ASP A 113 -2.81 16.72 -1.02
C ASP A 113 -2.42 17.84 -0.06
N SER A 114 -1.48 18.65 -0.52
CA SER A 114 -1.08 19.85 0.19
C SER A 114 -0.83 21.01 -0.79
N PRO A 115 -1.09 22.26 -0.38
CA PRO A 115 -0.78 23.42 -1.21
C PRO A 115 0.71 23.49 -1.61
N ARG A 116 1.61 23.03 -0.73
CA ARG A 116 3.05 23.04 -0.97
C ARG A 116 3.46 21.98 -2.00
N PHE A 117 2.86 20.78 -1.96
CA PHE A 117 3.06 19.76 -2.99
C PHE A 117 2.60 20.26 -4.36
N VAL A 118 1.41 20.87 -4.43
CA VAL A 118 0.91 21.51 -5.66
C VAL A 118 1.88 22.56 -6.18
N GLN A 119 2.41 23.43 -5.31
CA GLN A 119 3.37 24.46 -5.71
C GLN A 119 4.66 23.90 -6.29
N ILE A 120 5.26 22.86 -5.68
CA ILE A 120 6.52 22.30 -6.19
C ILE A 120 6.32 21.53 -7.50
N VAL A 121 5.19 20.84 -7.67
CA VAL A 121 4.83 20.20 -8.94
C VAL A 121 4.69 21.25 -10.04
N ASN A 122 4.01 22.36 -9.75
CA ASN A 122 3.83 23.45 -10.70
C ASN A 122 5.17 24.13 -11.04
N LYS A 123 6.05 24.30 -10.05
CA LYS A 123 7.43 24.80 -10.25
C LYS A 123 8.22 23.88 -11.17
N ALA A 124 8.18 22.56 -10.96
CA ALA A 124 8.82 21.58 -11.83
C ALA A 124 8.27 21.67 -13.27
N SER A 125 6.95 21.72 -13.43
CA SER A 125 6.32 21.84 -14.75
C SER A 125 6.70 23.14 -15.48
N ALA A 126 6.86 24.26 -14.77
CA ALA A 126 7.30 25.53 -15.36
C ALA A 126 8.75 25.48 -15.89
N LEU A 127 9.56 24.56 -15.36
CA LEU A 127 10.93 24.28 -15.80
C LEU A 127 11.01 23.18 -16.87
N GLY A 128 9.87 22.70 -17.37
CA GLY A 128 9.81 21.64 -18.37
C GLY A 128 10.00 20.24 -17.80
N ILE A 129 9.98 20.06 -16.48
CA ILE A 129 10.13 18.77 -15.81
C ILE A 129 8.74 18.15 -15.61
N GLY A 130 8.52 16.96 -16.16
CA GLY A 130 7.27 16.23 -15.97
C GLY A 130 7.16 15.69 -14.54
N VAL A 131 5.93 15.62 -14.01
CA VAL A 131 5.66 14.94 -12.74
C VAL A 131 4.57 13.90 -12.94
N VAL A 132 4.84 12.66 -12.59
CA VAL A 132 3.87 11.56 -12.52
C VAL A 132 3.60 11.27 -11.05
N THR A 133 2.34 11.29 -10.64
CA THR A 133 1.95 10.88 -9.27
C THR A 133 1.68 9.39 -9.25
N VAL A 134 2.07 8.71 -8.17
CA VAL A 134 1.80 7.28 -7.96
C VAL A 134 1.17 7.03 -6.60
N PHE A 135 0.37 5.97 -6.47
CA PHE A 135 -0.34 5.54 -5.23
C PHE A 135 -1.33 6.55 -4.67
N THR A 136 -0.87 7.73 -4.27
CA THR A 136 -1.70 8.86 -3.85
C THR A 136 -1.61 9.97 -4.89
N ASP A 137 -2.68 10.74 -5.04
CA ASP A 137 -2.78 11.74 -6.09
C ASP A 137 -2.72 13.20 -5.59
N SER A 138 -2.41 14.12 -6.51
CA SER A 138 -2.50 15.57 -6.34
C SER A 138 -3.17 16.20 -7.57
N PRO A 139 -4.49 16.03 -7.74
CA PRO A 139 -5.20 16.39 -8.97
C PRO A 139 -5.24 17.91 -9.24
N ALA A 140 -5.04 18.74 -8.22
CA ALA A 140 -4.95 20.20 -8.36
C ALA A 140 -3.60 20.69 -8.91
N SER A 141 -2.62 19.80 -9.07
CA SER A 141 -1.28 20.13 -9.57
C SER A 141 -1.16 19.96 -11.09
N LEU A 142 -0.11 20.51 -11.69
CA LEU A 142 0.23 20.35 -13.11
C LEU A 142 0.94 19.02 -13.43
N ARG A 143 0.72 17.99 -12.60
CA ARG A 143 1.16 16.62 -12.88
C ARG A 143 0.65 16.16 -14.25
N LYS A 144 1.37 15.24 -14.89
CA LYS A 144 1.05 14.76 -16.24
C LYS A 144 0.04 13.62 -16.22
N VAL A 145 0.15 12.74 -15.24
CA VAL A 145 -0.74 11.58 -15.05
C VAL A 145 -0.61 11.07 -13.62
N TYR A 146 -1.69 10.49 -13.12
CA TYR A 146 -1.70 9.66 -11.91
C TYR A 146 -1.70 8.19 -12.31
N VAL A 147 -0.84 7.38 -11.67
CA VAL A 147 -0.81 5.93 -11.84
C VAL A 147 -1.01 5.25 -10.48
N GLY A 148 -2.12 4.56 -10.31
CA GLY A 148 -2.44 3.91 -9.03
C GLY A 148 -3.84 3.35 -9.02
N ALA A 149 -4.38 3.08 -7.84
CA ALA A 149 -5.70 2.48 -7.73
C ALA A 149 -6.82 3.53 -7.88
N ASP A 150 -7.97 3.10 -8.40
CA ASP A 150 -9.21 3.87 -8.27
C ASP A 150 -9.88 3.49 -6.95
N HIS A 151 -9.57 4.24 -5.90
CA HIS A 151 -10.07 3.98 -4.55
C HIS A 151 -11.59 4.03 -4.43
N PHE A 152 -12.28 4.80 -5.29
CA PHE A 152 -13.74 4.81 -5.33
C PHE A 152 -14.28 3.49 -5.87
N ILE A 153 -13.72 3.01 -6.99
CA ILE A 153 -14.10 1.71 -7.57
C ILE A 153 -13.71 0.56 -6.65
N GLU A 154 -12.54 0.61 -5.98
CA GLU A 154 -12.17 -0.38 -4.98
C GLU A 154 -13.20 -0.46 -3.84
N GLY A 155 -13.64 0.70 -3.33
CA GLY A 155 -14.69 0.77 -2.31
C GLY A 155 -16.01 0.17 -2.80
N ASN A 156 -16.40 0.47 -4.04
CA ASN A 156 -17.61 -0.08 -4.66
C ASN A 156 -17.56 -1.62 -4.76
N GLN A 157 -16.46 -2.17 -5.29
CA GLN A 157 -16.26 -3.62 -5.42
C GLN A 157 -16.23 -4.34 -4.05
N MET A 158 -15.62 -3.71 -3.03
CA MET A 158 -15.64 -4.24 -1.68
C MET A 158 -17.06 -4.31 -1.11
N ALA A 159 -17.83 -3.23 -1.26
CA ALA A 159 -19.22 -3.18 -0.81
C ALA A 159 -20.10 -4.23 -1.49
N GLU A 160 -19.95 -4.45 -2.80
CA GLU A 160 -20.68 -5.50 -3.51
C GLU A 160 -20.36 -6.91 -2.98
N THR A 161 -19.09 -7.17 -2.68
CA THR A 161 -18.65 -8.45 -2.10
C THR A 161 -19.24 -8.65 -0.71
N VAL A 162 -19.12 -7.64 0.15
CA VAL A 162 -19.64 -7.69 1.52
C VAL A 162 -21.17 -7.83 1.50
N ALA A 163 -21.87 -7.10 0.63
CA ALA A 163 -23.31 -7.22 0.47
C ALA A 163 -23.72 -8.65 0.10
N LYS A 164 -23.03 -9.29 -0.85
CA LYS A 164 -23.23 -10.70 -1.20
C LYS A 164 -23.02 -11.63 0.00
N ALA A 165 -21.93 -11.43 0.76
CA ALA A 165 -21.57 -12.25 1.90
C ALA A 165 -22.58 -12.19 3.05
N VAL A 166 -23.21 -11.02 3.26
CA VAL A 166 -24.28 -10.85 4.26
C VAL A 166 -25.68 -11.11 3.69
N HIS A 167 -25.77 -11.70 2.50
CA HIS A 167 -27.03 -12.00 1.81
C HIS A 167 -27.92 -10.77 1.58
N TYR A 168 -27.28 -9.61 1.34
CA TYR A 168 -27.90 -8.33 1.03
C TYR A 168 -28.78 -7.76 2.17
N GLU A 169 -28.59 -8.21 3.42
CA GLU A 169 -29.38 -7.78 4.57
C GLU A 169 -28.56 -7.72 5.88
N GLY A 170 -29.09 -6.99 6.86
CA GLY A 170 -28.48 -6.84 8.19
C GLY A 170 -27.61 -5.60 8.29
N ALA A 171 -26.77 -5.49 9.32
CA ALA A 171 -25.89 -4.34 9.46
C ALA A 171 -24.44 -4.69 9.10
N VAL A 172 -23.71 -3.71 8.57
CA VAL A 172 -22.28 -3.81 8.24
C VAL A 172 -21.54 -2.63 8.83
N SER A 173 -20.34 -2.86 9.36
CA SER A 173 -19.49 -1.82 9.95
C SER A 173 -18.42 -1.35 8.97
N ILE A 174 -18.18 -0.05 8.91
CA ILE A 174 -17.08 0.56 8.16
C ILE A 174 -16.16 1.27 9.16
N LEU A 175 -14.90 0.83 9.27
CA LEU A 175 -13.90 1.42 10.16
C LEU A 175 -12.87 2.23 9.39
N TYR A 176 -12.70 3.49 9.79
CA TYR A 176 -11.80 4.43 9.14
C TYR A 176 -11.33 5.56 10.07
N ASP A 177 -10.22 6.21 9.69
CA ASP A 177 -9.72 7.38 10.41
C ASP A 177 -10.62 8.61 10.17
N SER A 178 -10.99 9.28 11.26
CA SER A 178 -11.85 10.47 11.28
C SER A 178 -11.26 11.66 10.52
N LYS A 179 -9.93 11.77 10.46
CA LYS A 179 -9.26 12.78 9.64
C LYS A 179 -9.19 12.39 8.17
N GLY A 180 -9.34 11.10 7.86
CA GLY A 180 -9.48 10.52 6.53
C GLY A 180 -8.39 10.95 5.56
N ASN A 181 -7.40 10.09 5.32
CA ASN A 181 -6.53 10.28 4.14
C ASN A 181 -7.37 10.18 2.85
N ASN A 182 -6.97 10.86 1.78
CA ASN A 182 -7.75 10.92 0.53
C ASN A 182 -8.20 9.55 0.02
N TYR A 183 -7.36 8.52 0.12
CA TYR A 183 -7.74 7.17 -0.29
C TYR A 183 -8.86 6.56 0.57
N GLN A 184 -8.87 6.77 1.90
CA GLN A 184 -9.94 6.28 2.78
C GLN A 184 -11.25 7.01 2.49
N ILE A 185 -11.19 8.31 2.19
CA ILE A 185 -12.37 9.11 1.82
C ILE A 185 -12.99 8.58 0.52
N GLU A 186 -12.19 8.30 -0.51
CA GLU A 186 -12.69 7.77 -1.77
C GLU A 186 -13.22 6.33 -1.62
N ARG A 187 -12.52 5.45 -0.87
CA ARG A 187 -13.02 4.11 -0.51
C ARG A 187 -14.37 4.20 0.19
N LEU A 188 -14.51 5.08 1.19
CA LEU A 188 -15.75 5.29 1.92
C LEU A 188 -16.88 5.75 1.00
N LYS A 189 -16.63 6.71 0.11
CA LYS A 189 -17.62 7.20 -0.88
C LYS A 189 -18.10 6.06 -1.77
N GLY A 190 -17.17 5.25 -2.30
CA GLY A 190 -17.49 4.09 -3.13
C GLY A 190 -18.35 3.06 -2.39
N ILE A 191 -17.96 2.73 -1.14
CA ILE A 191 -18.71 1.79 -0.30
C ILE A 191 -20.12 2.29 -0.03
N VAL A 192 -20.25 3.52 0.47
CA VAL A 192 -21.56 4.10 0.81
C VAL A 192 -22.44 4.19 -0.42
N GLN A 193 -21.91 4.62 -1.56
CA GLN A 193 -22.63 4.71 -2.82
C GLN A 193 -23.13 3.34 -3.31
N ALA A 194 -22.28 2.30 -3.29
CA ALA A 194 -22.68 0.95 -3.66
C ALA A 194 -23.77 0.39 -2.74
N LEU A 195 -23.64 0.57 -1.42
CA LEU A 195 -24.58 0.05 -0.44
C LEU A 195 -25.97 0.72 -0.50
N THR A 196 -26.11 1.89 -1.13
CA THR A 196 -27.44 2.50 -1.37
C THR A 196 -28.37 1.62 -2.21
N GLN A 197 -27.83 0.69 -2.99
CA GLN A 197 -28.60 -0.26 -3.79
C GLN A 197 -29.25 -1.37 -2.95
N TYR A 198 -28.82 -1.54 -1.68
CA TYR A 198 -29.26 -2.61 -0.78
C TYR A 198 -29.94 -2.01 0.46
N PRO A 199 -31.22 -1.59 0.39
CA PRO A 199 -31.89 -0.87 1.48
C PRO A 199 -32.10 -1.71 2.75
N ALA A 200 -31.97 -3.03 2.66
CA ALA A 200 -31.98 -3.94 3.82
C ALA A 200 -30.63 -3.99 4.56
N ILE A 201 -29.58 -3.38 4.00
CA ILE A 201 -28.28 -3.21 4.67
C ILE A 201 -28.26 -1.88 5.44
N ARG A 202 -28.03 -1.96 6.75
CA ARG A 202 -27.77 -0.80 7.61
C ARG A 202 -26.26 -0.58 7.74
N VAL A 203 -25.79 0.61 7.40
CA VAL A 203 -24.36 0.97 7.54
C VAL A 203 -24.09 1.53 8.93
N VAL A 204 -23.12 0.95 9.63
CA VAL A 204 -22.57 1.45 10.90
C VAL A 204 -21.20 2.04 10.62
N GLN A 205 -21.09 3.38 10.60
CA GLN A 205 -19.80 4.04 10.42
C GLN A 205 -19.08 4.18 11.76
N ALA A 206 -17.85 3.67 11.85
CA ALA A 206 -17.01 3.73 13.03
C ALA A 206 -15.71 4.49 12.74
N GLN A 207 -15.72 5.75 13.10
CA GLN A 207 -14.56 6.62 13.03
C GLN A 207 -13.67 6.47 14.27
N PHE A 208 -12.37 6.58 14.09
CA PHE A 208 -11.36 6.67 15.16
C PHE A 208 -10.27 7.68 14.78
N GLU A 209 -9.35 8.03 15.67
CA GLU A 209 -8.29 8.99 15.36
C GLU A 209 -6.94 8.32 15.09
N GLY A 210 -6.25 8.84 14.07
CA GLY A 210 -4.82 8.65 13.86
C GLY A 210 -4.44 7.36 13.14
N ASP A 211 -5.38 6.74 12.41
CA ASP A 211 -5.17 5.50 11.64
C ASP A 211 -4.38 4.44 12.43
N SER A 212 -4.70 4.31 13.73
CA SER A 212 -3.98 3.47 14.68
C SER A 212 -4.72 2.17 14.99
N ARG A 213 -3.96 1.08 15.13
CA ARG A 213 -4.44 -0.23 15.60
C ARG A 213 -5.26 -0.15 16.87
N ASP A 214 -4.72 0.56 17.85
CA ASP A 214 -5.30 0.73 19.19
C ASP A 214 -6.59 1.56 19.12
N GLY A 215 -6.63 2.59 18.28
CA GLY A 215 -7.84 3.35 17.98
C GLY A 215 -8.94 2.46 17.39
N SER A 216 -8.60 1.67 16.37
CA SER A 216 -9.54 0.73 15.75
C SER A 216 -10.02 -0.37 16.72
N TYR A 217 -9.11 -0.95 17.50
CA TYR A 217 -9.43 -1.96 18.52
C TYR A 217 -10.42 -1.42 19.55
N ARG A 218 -10.15 -0.22 20.09
CA ARG A 218 -11.08 0.43 21.03
C ARG A 218 -12.42 0.72 20.38
N ARG A 219 -12.43 1.32 19.19
CA ARG A 219 -13.66 1.68 18.50
C ARG A 219 -14.53 0.46 18.20
N THR A 220 -13.92 -0.65 17.78
CA THR A 220 -14.63 -1.92 17.57
C THR A 220 -15.23 -2.44 18.88
N ASN A 221 -14.47 -2.41 19.98
CA ASN A 221 -14.98 -2.83 21.28
C ASN A 221 -16.14 -1.96 21.77
N ASP A 222 -16.08 -0.64 21.56
CA ASP A 222 -17.16 0.28 21.92
C ASP A 222 -18.46 -0.11 21.20
N LEU A 223 -18.42 -0.29 19.87
CA LEU A 223 -19.59 -0.75 19.11
C LEU A 223 -20.17 -2.05 19.69
N LEU A 224 -19.32 -3.04 19.97
CA LEU A 224 -19.76 -4.33 20.51
C LEU A 224 -20.33 -4.21 21.93
N ASN A 225 -19.81 -3.30 22.75
CA ASN A 225 -20.30 -3.06 24.11
C ASN A 225 -21.61 -2.27 24.12
N ASP A 226 -21.80 -1.38 23.16
CA ASP A 226 -23.02 -0.61 22.95
C ASP A 226 -24.17 -1.47 22.41
N GLY A 227 -23.91 -2.75 22.12
CA GLY A 227 -24.90 -3.69 21.60
C GLY A 227 -25.14 -3.54 20.09
N GLU A 228 -24.22 -2.91 19.35
CA GLU A 228 -24.32 -2.89 17.89
C GLU A 228 -24.14 -4.30 17.34
N HIS A 229 -25.14 -4.72 16.56
CA HIS A 229 -25.14 -6.00 15.86
C HIS A 229 -24.90 -5.76 14.37
N PHE A 230 -23.75 -6.21 13.87
CA PHE A 230 -23.38 -6.20 12.46
C PHE A 230 -22.79 -7.56 12.06
N ARG A 231 -22.92 -7.90 10.78
CA ARG A 231 -22.51 -9.19 10.18
C ARG A 231 -21.18 -9.09 9.43
N ALA A 232 -20.71 -7.88 9.16
CA ALA A 232 -19.45 -7.67 8.45
C ALA A 232 -18.70 -6.44 8.96
N ILE A 233 -17.39 -6.46 8.76
CA ILE A 233 -16.47 -5.36 9.05
C ILE A 233 -15.67 -5.05 7.78
N MET A 234 -15.69 -3.80 7.34
CA MET A 234 -14.83 -3.26 6.28
C MET A 234 -13.86 -2.25 6.91
N GLY A 235 -12.57 -2.59 7.00
CA GLY A 235 -11.55 -1.63 7.42
C GLY A 235 -10.94 -0.93 6.22
N LEU A 236 -10.88 0.40 6.20
CA LEU A 236 -10.39 1.20 5.06
C LEU A 236 -8.87 1.36 4.98
N SER A 237 -8.14 0.76 5.92
CA SER A 237 -6.68 0.67 6.00
C SER A 237 -6.25 -0.63 6.69
N SER A 238 -4.99 -1.04 6.52
CA SER A 238 -4.40 -2.16 7.27
C SER A 238 -4.63 -2.04 8.80
N GLU A 239 -4.35 -0.88 9.39
CA GLU A 239 -4.46 -0.71 10.85
C GLU A 239 -5.92 -0.76 11.33
N SER A 240 -6.86 -0.25 10.53
CA SER A 240 -8.29 -0.32 10.84
C SER A 240 -8.80 -1.77 10.92
N VAL A 241 -8.43 -2.64 9.99
CA VAL A 241 -8.91 -4.02 10.01
C VAL A 241 -8.15 -4.88 11.02
N ILE A 242 -6.85 -4.66 11.22
CA ILE A 242 -6.06 -5.39 12.22
C ILE A 242 -6.61 -5.16 13.63
N GLY A 243 -6.87 -3.90 14.01
CA GLY A 243 -7.46 -3.59 15.31
C GLY A 243 -8.86 -4.21 15.49
N SER A 244 -9.66 -4.24 14.43
CA SER A 244 -10.99 -4.87 14.43
C SER A 244 -10.91 -6.37 14.64
N VAL A 245 -10.03 -7.06 13.90
CA VAL A 245 -9.80 -8.50 14.02
C VAL A 245 -9.33 -8.84 15.44
N GLN A 246 -8.44 -8.04 16.02
CA GLN A 246 -8.01 -8.22 17.41
C GLN A 246 -9.18 -8.13 18.41
N ALA A 247 -10.09 -7.16 18.23
CA ALA A 247 -11.24 -6.95 19.11
C ALA A 247 -12.28 -8.07 19.05
N ILE A 248 -12.59 -8.58 17.86
CA ILE A 248 -13.54 -9.70 17.71
C ILE A 248 -12.91 -11.04 18.08
N THR A 249 -11.60 -11.20 17.85
CA THR A 249 -10.86 -12.42 18.24
C THR A 249 -10.76 -12.52 19.76
N SER A 250 -10.51 -11.42 20.49
CA SER A 250 -10.41 -11.44 21.96
C SER A 250 -11.71 -11.79 22.67
N ARG A 251 -12.83 -11.83 21.93
CA ARG A 251 -14.16 -12.25 22.39
C ARG A 251 -14.57 -13.63 21.89
N ASP A 252 -13.69 -14.33 21.18
CA ASP A 252 -13.97 -15.62 20.50
C ASP A 252 -15.10 -15.53 19.46
N ARG A 253 -15.28 -14.36 18.84
CA ARG A 253 -16.37 -14.09 17.87
C ARG A 253 -15.90 -13.89 16.44
N ILE A 254 -14.63 -14.21 16.12
CA ILE A 254 -14.09 -14.01 14.75
C ILE A 254 -14.96 -14.68 13.67
N GLN A 255 -15.54 -15.85 13.96
CA GLN A 255 -16.38 -16.61 13.04
C GLN A 255 -17.79 -16.02 12.83
N ASP A 256 -18.18 -15.01 13.62
CA ASP A 256 -19.50 -14.37 13.51
C ASP A 256 -19.56 -13.28 12.43
N TYR A 257 -18.41 -12.88 11.88
CA TYR A 257 -18.29 -11.72 11.00
C TYR A 257 -17.61 -12.09 9.69
N PHE A 258 -18.08 -11.49 8.59
CA PHE A 258 -17.29 -11.38 7.38
C PHE A 258 -16.34 -10.17 7.47
N VAL A 259 -15.04 -10.38 7.38
CA VAL A 259 -14.02 -9.33 7.51
C VAL A 259 -13.38 -9.03 6.16
N ALA A 260 -13.49 -7.79 5.71
CA ALA A 260 -12.89 -7.30 4.47
C ALA A 260 -11.78 -6.26 4.75
N ALA A 261 -10.67 -6.41 4.04
CA ALA A 261 -9.46 -5.60 4.20
C ALA A 261 -8.99 -4.99 2.88
N PHE A 262 -8.25 -3.89 2.97
CA PHE A 262 -7.39 -3.39 1.90
C PHE A 262 -5.92 -3.63 2.26
N ASP A 263 -5.07 -3.52 1.23
CA ASP A 263 -3.61 -3.49 1.30
C ASP A 263 -2.98 -4.87 1.64
N ASP A 264 -1.75 -5.11 1.18
CA ASP A 264 -1.05 -6.40 1.28
C ASP A 264 0.00 -6.45 2.39
N SER A 265 -0.20 -5.70 3.48
CA SER A 265 0.79 -5.69 4.57
C SER A 265 1.03 -7.11 5.11
N PRO A 266 2.26 -7.43 5.57
CA PRO A 266 2.60 -8.80 6.00
C PRO A 266 1.63 -9.39 7.04
N GLU A 267 1.09 -8.54 7.92
CA GLU A 267 0.11 -8.95 8.92
C GLU A 267 -1.26 -9.24 8.28
N ILE A 268 -1.74 -8.42 7.34
CA ILE A 268 -2.98 -8.69 6.58
C ILE A 268 -2.85 -10.00 5.81
N MET A 269 -1.74 -10.21 5.11
CA MET A 269 -1.46 -11.44 4.36
C MET A 269 -1.46 -12.67 5.26
N HIS A 270 -0.94 -12.54 6.49
CA HIS A 270 -1.01 -13.60 7.49
C HIS A 270 -2.44 -13.85 8.00
N LEU A 271 -3.21 -12.78 8.23
CA LEU A 271 -4.58 -12.87 8.73
C LEU A 271 -5.53 -13.53 7.72
N ILE A 272 -5.43 -13.18 6.43
CA ILE A 272 -6.22 -13.87 5.39
C ILE A 272 -5.78 -15.32 5.22
N ALA A 273 -4.47 -15.61 5.23
CA ALA A 273 -3.97 -16.98 5.17
C ALA A 273 -4.41 -17.85 6.38
N SER A 274 -4.73 -17.20 7.49
CA SER A 274 -5.22 -17.84 8.72
C SER A 274 -6.76 -17.83 8.85
N ASN A 275 -7.49 -17.48 7.78
CA ASN A 275 -8.95 -17.36 7.77
C ASN A 275 -9.52 -16.43 8.86
N LYS A 276 -8.80 -15.35 9.19
CA LYS A 276 -9.27 -14.27 10.08
C LYS A 276 -9.73 -13.02 9.31
N ILE A 277 -9.44 -13.00 8.01
CA ILE A 277 -9.95 -12.05 7.03
C ILE A 277 -10.55 -12.90 5.92
N ASP A 278 -11.76 -12.56 5.48
CA ASP A 278 -12.51 -13.31 4.49
C ASP A 278 -12.35 -12.76 3.08
N GLY A 279 -12.03 -11.47 2.95
CA GLY A 279 -11.77 -10.80 1.68
C GLY A 279 -10.69 -9.73 1.78
N ILE A 280 -9.83 -9.67 0.76
CA ILE A 280 -8.77 -8.66 0.64
C ILE A 280 -8.85 -8.00 -0.73
N MET A 281 -8.88 -6.68 -0.76
CA MET A 281 -8.72 -5.90 -2.00
C MET A 281 -7.23 -5.68 -2.26
N LEU A 282 -6.76 -6.20 -3.40
CA LEU A 282 -5.38 -6.08 -3.84
C LEU A 282 -5.30 -5.37 -5.20
N HIS A 283 -4.17 -4.69 -5.44
CA HIS A 283 -3.83 -4.06 -6.71
C HIS A 283 -2.44 -4.54 -7.19
N ASP A 284 -2.21 -4.59 -8.50
CA ASP A 284 -0.87 -4.92 -9.05
C ASP A 284 0.07 -3.72 -8.89
N ASP A 285 0.75 -3.63 -7.75
CA ASP A 285 1.78 -2.60 -7.50
C ASP A 285 2.94 -2.66 -8.48
N GLY A 286 3.28 -3.86 -8.97
CA GLY A 286 4.32 -4.00 -9.97
C GLY A 286 3.98 -3.20 -11.23
N ASP A 287 2.72 -3.20 -11.63
CA ASP A 287 2.23 -2.44 -12.77
C ASP A 287 2.41 -0.92 -12.57
N VAL A 288 2.26 -0.40 -11.34
CA VAL A 288 2.50 1.03 -11.05
C VAL A 288 3.92 1.46 -11.45
N GLY A 289 4.93 0.66 -11.11
CA GLY A 289 6.33 0.96 -11.45
C GLY A 289 6.59 0.95 -12.96
N GLN A 290 6.12 -0.08 -13.65
CA GLN A 290 6.27 -0.19 -15.11
C GLN A 290 5.51 0.92 -15.85
N THR A 291 4.24 1.10 -15.50
CA THR A 291 3.32 2.00 -16.20
C THR A 291 3.67 3.46 -15.96
N SER A 292 4.11 3.84 -14.75
CA SER A 292 4.58 5.21 -14.50
C SER A 292 5.80 5.59 -15.37
N VAL A 293 6.75 4.67 -15.57
CA VAL A 293 7.89 4.87 -16.46
C VAL A 293 7.46 4.91 -17.92
N MET A 294 6.58 4.00 -18.34
CA MET A 294 6.03 3.96 -19.69
C MET A 294 5.38 5.30 -20.07
N LEU A 295 4.48 5.81 -19.22
CA LEU A 295 3.75 7.05 -19.45
C LEU A 295 4.66 8.28 -19.35
N ALA A 296 5.63 8.29 -18.44
CA ALA A 296 6.66 9.33 -18.37
C ALA A 296 7.41 9.47 -19.70
N LEU A 297 7.81 8.34 -20.30
CA LEU A 297 8.53 8.31 -21.57
C LEU A 297 7.63 8.58 -22.77
N GLU A 298 6.35 8.23 -22.72
CA GLU A 298 5.36 8.61 -23.72
C GLU A 298 5.18 10.13 -23.77
N TRP A 299 5.04 10.76 -22.59
CA TRP A 299 4.98 12.21 -22.44
C TRP A 299 6.23 12.89 -23.01
N LEU A 300 7.43 12.43 -22.64
CA LEU A 300 8.70 12.98 -23.12
C LEU A 300 8.88 12.90 -24.64
N ARG A 301 8.31 11.88 -25.28
CA ARG A 301 8.40 11.67 -26.73
C ARG A 301 7.31 12.42 -27.50
N GLY A 302 6.33 13.01 -26.82
CA GLY A 302 5.22 13.71 -27.44
C GLY A 302 4.35 12.83 -28.34
N LYS A 303 4.31 11.51 -28.10
CA LYS A 303 3.56 10.57 -28.95
C LYS A 303 2.04 10.75 -28.77
N THR A 304 1.60 11.03 -27.55
CA THR A 304 0.19 11.25 -27.19
C THR A 304 0.14 12.34 -26.12
N LEU A 305 -0.36 13.52 -26.46
CA LEU A 305 -0.47 14.67 -25.55
C LEU A 305 -1.81 15.41 -25.75
N PRO A 306 -2.51 15.81 -24.67
CA PRO A 306 -2.19 15.50 -23.27
C PRO A 306 -2.34 14.00 -22.99
N LEU A 307 -1.64 13.50 -21.97
CA LEU A 307 -1.94 12.17 -21.44
C LEU A 307 -3.33 12.19 -20.81
N GLU A 308 -3.99 11.03 -20.78
CA GLU A 308 -5.15 10.85 -19.90
C GLU A 308 -4.73 11.13 -18.45
N PRO A 309 -5.53 11.88 -17.67
CA PRO A 309 -5.11 12.35 -16.35
C PRO A 309 -4.98 11.22 -15.33
N TYR A 310 -5.60 10.07 -15.56
CA TYR A 310 -5.58 8.91 -14.68
C TYR A 310 -5.28 7.63 -15.47
N HIS A 311 -4.42 6.81 -14.91
CA HIS A 311 -4.20 5.43 -15.34
C HIS A 311 -4.37 4.53 -14.12
N TYR A 312 -5.51 3.83 -14.07
CA TYR A 312 -5.80 2.96 -12.95
C TYR A 312 -5.20 1.58 -13.16
N VAL A 313 -4.43 1.10 -12.19
CA VAL A 313 -3.91 -0.28 -12.22
C VAL A 313 -5.02 -1.26 -11.92
N THR A 314 -4.83 -2.50 -12.36
CA THR A 314 -5.81 -3.56 -12.12
C THR A 314 -5.91 -3.84 -10.62
N ASN A 315 -7.14 -3.87 -10.12
CA ASN A 315 -7.50 -4.26 -8.77
C ASN A 315 -8.43 -5.48 -8.79
N ARG A 316 -8.37 -6.28 -7.74
CA ARG A 316 -9.30 -7.40 -7.52
C ARG A 316 -9.46 -7.65 -6.03
N LEU A 317 -10.70 -7.92 -5.63
CA LEU A 317 -10.97 -8.52 -4.34
C LEU A 317 -10.77 -10.03 -4.44
N TYR A 318 -9.96 -10.57 -3.55
CA TYR A 318 -9.74 -12.00 -3.36
C TYR A 318 -10.40 -12.44 -2.08
N THR A 319 -11.26 -13.45 -2.17
CA THR A 319 -11.73 -14.18 -0.98
C THR A 319 -10.58 -14.99 -0.38
N SER A 320 -10.70 -15.38 0.89
CA SER A 320 -9.72 -16.25 1.56
C SER A 320 -9.48 -17.56 0.79
N GLU A 321 -10.54 -18.13 0.20
CA GLU A 321 -10.46 -19.33 -0.65
C GLU A 321 -9.61 -19.08 -1.91
N GLU A 322 -9.93 -18.04 -2.68
CA GLU A 322 -9.19 -17.66 -3.88
C GLU A 322 -7.73 -17.34 -3.56
N PHE A 323 -7.49 -16.60 -2.48
CA PHE A 323 -6.16 -16.21 -2.04
C PHE A 323 -5.25 -17.42 -1.77
N LEU A 324 -5.78 -18.44 -1.09
CA LEU A 324 -5.07 -19.68 -0.79
C LEU A 324 -4.87 -20.54 -2.04
N HIS A 325 -5.87 -20.59 -2.94
CA HIS A 325 -5.81 -21.39 -4.16
C HIS A 325 -4.85 -20.81 -5.21
N GLU A 326 -4.84 -19.48 -5.39
CA GLU A 326 -4.03 -18.80 -6.41
C GLU A 326 -2.56 -18.59 -5.96
N ASN A 327 -2.15 -19.09 -4.77
CA ASN A 327 -0.80 -18.91 -4.19
C ASN A 327 -0.35 -17.44 -4.11
N ILE A 328 -1.27 -16.51 -3.85
CA ILE A 328 -0.98 -15.06 -3.84
C ILE A 328 0.02 -14.68 -2.73
N ALA A 329 0.15 -15.51 -1.70
CA ALA A 329 1.10 -15.32 -0.59
C ALA A 329 2.57 -15.70 -0.90
N LYS A 330 2.90 -16.24 -2.09
CA LYS A 330 4.25 -16.73 -2.45
C LYS A 330 4.93 -15.86 -3.49
#